data_AF-A0A923GFR7-F1
#
_entry.id   AF-A0A923GFR7-F1
#
_cell.length_a   1.000
_cell.length_b   1.000
_cell.length_c   1.000
_cell.angle_alpha   90.00
_cell.angle_beta   90.00
_cell.angle_gamma   90.00
#
_symmetry.space_group_name_H-M   'P 1'
#
loop_
_entity.id
_entity.type
_entity.pdbx_description
1 polymer ?
#
loop_
_entity_poly.entity_id
_entity_poly.type
_entity_poly.pdbx_seq_one_letter_code
_entity_poly.pdbx_strand_id
1 'polypeptide(L)' 'MSQPMTVDCPTCGAPVEWGEKSPFRPFCSDRCKLIDLGAWAAEEHKIAGAEESEDELYSGDLEPRH' A
#
# COMPACT_ATOMS: atom_id res chain seq x y z
N MET A 1 11.61 25.84 -10.46
CA MET A 1 11.79 24.40 -10.73
C MET A 1 11.35 23.65 -9.49
N SER A 2 10.22 22.93 -9.55
CA SER A 2 9.76 22.11 -8.42
C SER A 2 10.65 20.88 -8.32
N GLN A 3 11.25 20.63 -7.16
CA GLN A 3 11.96 19.38 -6.93
C GLN A 3 10.95 18.24 -6.86
N PRO A 4 11.22 17.09 -7.48
CA PRO A 4 10.31 15.95 -7.44
C PRO A 4 10.30 15.36 -6.03
N MET A 5 9.10 15.02 -5.54
CA MET A 5 8.94 14.35 -4.25
C MET A 5 9.67 13.00 -4.30
N THR A 6 10.32 12.60 -3.21
CA THR A 6 10.98 11.30 -3.10
C THR A 6 10.36 10.53 -1.95
N VAL A 7 10.14 9.23 -2.14
CA VAL A 7 9.60 8.32 -1.13
C VAL A 7 10.49 7.09 -0.99
N ASP A 8 10.42 6.40 0.14
CA ASP A 8 11.17 5.16 0.34
C ASP A 8 10.41 3.95 -0.22
N CYS A 9 11.11 3.08 -0.92
CA CYS A 9 10.57 1.81 -1.40
C CYS A 9 10.16 0.95 -0.18
N PRO A 10 8.90 0.52 -0.05
CA PRO A 10 8.43 -0.22 1.12
C PRO A 10 9.10 -1.60 1.27
N THR A 11 9.60 -2.19 0.18
CA THR A 11 10.23 -3.51 0.20
C THR A 11 11.70 -3.49 0.61
N CYS A 12 12.45 -2.44 0.25
CA CYS A 12 13.91 -2.42 0.40
C CYS A 12 14.50 -1.10 0.90
N GLY A 13 13.69 -0.07 1.11
CA GLY A 13 14.09 1.24 1.62
C GLY A 13 14.84 2.14 0.62
N ALA A 14 15.01 1.72 -0.63
CA ALA A 14 15.66 2.57 -1.64
C ALA A 14 14.82 3.81 -1.97
N PRO A 15 15.44 5.00 -2.16
CA PRO A 15 14.70 6.22 -2.51
C PRO A 15 14.14 6.14 -3.94
N VAL A 16 12.89 6.55 -4.11
CA VAL A 16 12.14 6.54 -5.37
C VAL A 16 11.58 7.92 -5.66
N GLU A 17 11.98 8.49 -6.80
CA GLU A 17 11.42 9.75 -7.29
C GLU A 17 9.95 9.57 -7.69
N TRP A 18 9.07 10.43 -7.19
CA TRP A 18 7.64 10.47 -7.52
C TRP A 18 7.44 11.16 -8.87
N GLY A 19 7.74 10.43 -9.95
CA GLY A 19 7.76 10.94 -11.33
C GLY A 19 7.65 9.81 -12.35
N GLU A 20 7.31 10.13 -13.60
CA GLU A 20 7.05 9.12 -14.65
C GLU A 20 8.27 8.23 -14.93
N LYS A 21 9.46 8.72 -14.58
CA LYS A 21 10.72 7.98 -14.63
C LYS A 21 10.77 6.77 -13.69
N SER A 22 9.90 6.73 -12.69
CA SER A 22 9.74 5.63 -11.75
C SER A 22 8.44 4.89 -12.03
N PRO A 23 8.37 4.02 -13.05
CA PRO A 23 7.12 3.39 -13.48
C PRO A 23 6.51 2.45 -12.43
N PHE A 24 7.34 1.94 -11.52
CA PHE A 24 6.93 1.02 -10.45
C PHE A 24 6.68 1.70 -9.11
N ARG A 25 6.71 3.04 -9.04
CA ARG A 25 6.44 3.81 -7.81
C ARG A 25 5.18 3.30 -7.09
N PRO A 26 5.20 3.11 -5.75
CA PRO A 26 6.25 3.51 -4.81
C PRO A 26 7.48 2.59 -4.76
N PHE A 27 7.52 1.51 -5.54
CA PHE A 27 8.62 0.55 -5.56
C PHE A 27 9.76 0.99 -6.48
N CYS A 28 11.00 0.67 -6.09
CA CYS A 28 12.18 1.00 -6.90
C CYS A 28 12.35 0.12 -8.15
N SER A 29 11.61 -1.00 -8.23
CA SER A 29 11.68 -1.96 -9.34
C SER A 29 10.46 -2.88 -9.36
N ASP A 30 10.22 -3.52 -10.50
CA ASP A 30 9.19 -4.56 -10.65
C ASP A 30 9.38 -5.72 -9.65
N ARG A 31 10.64 -6.11 -9.40
CA ARG A 31 10.96 -7.14 -8.41
C ARG A 31 10.46 -6.77 -7.01
N CYS A 32 10.65 -5.53 -6.57
CA CYS A 32 10.19 -5.11 -5.24
C CYS A 32 8.67 -5.11 -5.14
N LYS A 33 7.98 -4.64 -6.20
CA LYS A 33 6.52 -4.73 -6.30
C LYS A 33 6.00 -6.17 -6.18
N LEU A 34 6.66 -7.12 -6.85
CA LEU A 34 6.26 -8.53 -6.80
C LEU A 34 6.54 -9.19 -5.45
N ILE A 35 7.63 -8.82 -4.77
CA ILE A 35 7.92 -9.30 -3.41
C ILE A 35 6.83 -8.84 -2.44
N ASP A 36 6.48 -7.54 -2.49
CA ASP A 36 5.43 -6.98 -1.64
C ASP A 36 4.09 -7.70 -1.87
N LEU A 37 3.69 -7.88 -3.12
CA LEU A 37 2.51 -8.66 -3.48
C LEU A 37 2.57 -10.11 -2.95
N GLY A 38 3.74 -10.74 -3.00
CA GLY A 38 3.96 -12.07 -2.45
C GLY A 38 3.80 -12.12 -0.94
N ALA A 39 4.31 -11.13 -0.20
CA ALA A 39 4.18 -11.04 1.24
C ALA A 39 2.72 -10.87 1.68
N TRP A 40 1.91 -10.12 0.92
CA TRP A 40 0.47 -10.06 1.12
C TRP A 40 -0.23 -11.40 0.87
N ALA A 41 0.11 -12.08 -0.23
CA ALA A 41 -0.45 -13.38 -0.54
C ALA A 41 -0.06 -14.47 0.49
N ALA A 42 1.08 -14.29 1.16
CA ALA A 42 1.58 -15.17 2.22
C ALA A 42 1.11 -14.78 3.63
N GLU A 43 0.20 -13.80 3.76
CA GLU A 43 -0.31 -13.29 5.05
C GLU A 43 0.78 -12.74 6.00
N GLU A 44 1.94 -12.34 5.46
CA GLU A 44 3.02 -11.73 6.24
C GLU A 44 2.66 -10.29 6.63
N HIS A 45 1.92 -9.60 5.76
CA HIS A 45 1.31 -8.31 6.06
C HIS A 45 -0.09 -8.52 6.64
N LYS A 46 -0.23 -8.20 7.93
CA LYS A 46 -1.50 -8.26 8.67
C LYS A 46 -1.74 -6.99 9.46
N ILE A 47 -3.00 -6.59 9.51
CA ILE A 47 -3.47 -5.50 10.35
C ILE A 47 -4.15 -6.15 11.55
N ALA A 48 -3.79 -5.73 12.77
CA ALA A 48 -4.46 -6.24 13.97
C ALA A 48 -5.92 -5.79 13.95
N GLY A 49 -6.85 -6.73 14.18
CA GLY A 49 -8.27 -6.41 14.34
C GLY A 49 -8.52 -5.62 15.64
N ALA A 50 -9.49 -4.70 15.61
CA ALA A 50 -10.03 -4.12 16.83
C ALA A 50 -10.91 -5.16 17.55
N GLU A 51 -11.00 -5.09 18.88
CA GLU A 51 -11.75 -6.09 19.68
C GLU A 51 -13.28 -6.03 19.49
N GLU A 52 -13.80 -4.94 18.92
CA GLU A 52 -15.21 -4.85 18.51
C GLU A 52 -15.31 -5.22 17.04
N SER A 53 -16.00 -6.32 16.75
CA SER A 53 -16.16 -6.88 15.41
C SER A 53 -16.93 -5.93 14.49
N GLU A 54 -16.20 -5.11 13.73
CA GLU A 54 -16.71 -4.41 12.55
C GLU A 54 -17.15 -5.40 11.43
N ASP A 55 -16.81 -6.68 11.58
CA ASP A 55 -17.21 -7.78 10.68
C ASP A 55 -18.73 -7.95 10.53
N GLU A 56 -19.53 -7.40 11.45
CA GLU A 56 -21.00 -7.41 11.36
C GLU A 56 -21.56 -6.25 10.50
N LEU A 57 -20.75 -5.26 10.15
CA LEU A 57 -21.17 -4.10 9.35
C LEU A 57 -20.94 -4.36 7.87
N TYR A 58 -21.90 -5.03 7.22
CA TYR A 58 -21.89 -5.19 5.77
C TYR A 58 -22.12 -3.83 5.10
N SER A 59 -21.45 -3.57 3.96
CA SER A 59 -21.59 -2.28 3.26
C SER A 59 -23.02 -1.97 2.79
N GLY A 60 -23.92 -2.96 2.82
CA GLY A 60 -25.35 -2.80 2.55
C GLY A 60 -26.17 -2.20 3.70
N ASP A 61 -25.66 -2.26 4.94
CA ASP A 61 -26.34 -1.75 6.14
C ASP A 61 -25.89 -0.33 6.54
N LEU A 62 -24.90 0.24 5.83
CA LEU A 62 -24.45 1.61 6.07
C LEU A 62 -25.41 2.59 5.39
N GLU A 63 -26.16 3.34 6.21
CA GLU A 63 -27.03 4.42 5.70
C GLU A 63 -26.20 5.46 4.93
N PRO A 64 -26.64 5.89 3.73
CA PRO A 64 -25.96 6.92 2.97
C PRO A 64 -25.89 8.20 3.81
N ARG A 65 -24.68 8.69 4.06
CA ARG A 65 -24.50 10.02 4.65
C ARG A 65 -24.86 11.06 3.59
N HIS A 66 -26.07 11.59 3.68
CA HIS A 66 -26.52 12.78 2.92
C HIS A 66 -25.72 14.02 3.32
#